data_AF-A0A6B2LS11-F1
#
_entry.id   AF-A0A6B2LS11-F1
#
_cell.length_a   1.000
_cell.length_b   1.000
_cell.length_c   1.000
_cell.angle_alpha   90.00
_cell.angle_beta   90.00
_cell.angle_gamma   90.00
#
_symmetry.space_group_name_H-M   'P 1'
#
loop_
_entity.id
_entity.type
_entity.pdbx_description
1 polymer ?
#
loop_
_entity_poly.entity_id
_entity_poly.type
_entity_poly.pdbx_seq_one_letter_code
_entity_poly.pdbx_strand_id
1 'polypeptide(L)'
;MEHFSLEGKLGSGAYGVVWKAKRRRTQELFAIKKIFDGLRYTPERTRTLREIYVLSEFNHPNIISLIQIFRPDTGKDVYLVYEFMEADLDAVLKANILEDIHKVYILYQLL
;
A
#
# COMPACT_ATOMS: atom_id res chain seq x y z
N MET A 1 -12.22 6.92 -7.21
CA MET A 1 -11.05 7.44 -7.96
C MET A 1 -11.11 8.93 -8.26
N GLU A 2 -12.28 9.60 -8.22
CA GLU A 2 -12.40 11.02 -8.61
C GLU A 2 -11.50 11.97 -7.79
N HIS A 3 -11.15 11.60 -6.55
CA HIS A 3 -10.28 12.41 -5.69
C HIS A 3 -8.77 12.18 -5.88
N PHE A 4 -8.34 11.23 -6.71
CA PHE A 4 -6.94 10.89 -6.92
C PHE A 4 -6.52 11.03 -8.39
N SER A 5 -5.29 11.47 -8.65
CA SER A 5 -4.59 11.29 -9.92
C SER A 5 -3.62 10.11 -9.80
N LEU A 6 -3.55 9.24 -10.81
CA LEU A 6 -2.54 8.18 -10.85
C LEU A 6 -1.26 8.75 -11.47
N GLU A 7 -0.15 8.65 -10.76
CA GLU A 7 1.15 9.23 -11.16
C GLU A 7 2.07 8.18 -11.80
N GLY A 8 1.96 6.92 -11.40
CA GLY A 8 2.80 5.86 -11.95
C GLY A 8 2.50 4.50 -11.34
N LYS A 9 2.84 3.43 -12.07
CA LYS A 9 2.72 2.05 -11.59
C LYS A 9 3.92 1.73 -10.70
N LEU A 10 3.67 1.29 -9.46
CA LEU A 10 4.70 0.88 -8.50
C LEU A 10 5.01 -0.62 -8.60
N GLY A 11 3.99 -1.43 -8.90
CA GLY A 11 4.16 -2.88 -9.01
C GLY A 11 2.94 -3.58 -9.57
N SER A 12 3.13 -4.79 -10.07
CA SER A 12 2.03 -5.70 -10.44
C SER A 12 2.33 -7.10 -9.94
N GLY A 13 1.31 -7.74 -9.39
CA GLY A 13 1.30 -9.17 -9.12
C GLY A 13 0.20 -9.88 -9.92
N ALA A 14 0.08 -11.19 -9.74
CA ALA A 14 -0.92 -12.00 -10.43
C ALA A 14 -2.39 -11.56 -10.18
N TYR A 15 -2.65 -10.85 -9.09
CA TYR A 15 -4.02 -10.56 -8.61
C TYR A 15 -4.30 -9.08 -8.39
N GLY A 16 -3.38 -8.21 -8.79
CA GLY A 16 -3.55 -6.79 -8.58
C GLY A 16 -2.39 -5.95 -9.05
N VAL A 17 -2.61 -4.65 -9.00
CA VAL A 17 -1.63 -3.65 -9.39
C VAL A 17 -1.59 -2.54 -8.35
N VAL A 18 -0.40 -2.04 -8.08
CA VAL A 18 -0.19 -0.94 -7.14
C VAL A 18 0.22 0.29 -7.93
N TRP A 19 -0.47 1.40 -7.67
CA TRP A 19 -0.20 2.70 -8.27
C TRP A 19 0.24 3.70 -7.22
N LYS A 20 1.21 4.54 -7.57
CA LYS A 20 1.42 5.83 -6.93
C LYS A 20 0.27 6.74 -7.35
N ALA A 21 -0.39 7.34 -6.37
CA ALA A 21 -1.48 8.26 -6.61
C ALA A 21 -1.30 9.52 -5.79
N LYS A 22 -1.83 10.64 -6.30
CA LYS A 22 -1.80 11.93 -5.63
C LYS A 22 -3.22 12.37 -5.33
N ARG A 23 -3.51 12.73 -4.08
CA ARG A 23 -4.82 13.25 -3.70
C ARG A 23 -4.97 14.67 -4.24
N ARG A 24 -5.98 14.91 -5.06
CA ARG A 24 -6.16 16.19 -5.79
C ARG A 24 -6.26 17.40 -4.86
N ARG A 25 -6.95 17.26 -3.73
CA ARG A 25 -7.19 18.37 -2.79
C ARG A 25 -5.96 18.76 -1.98
N THR A 26 -5.21 17.78 -1.48
CA THR A 26 -4.09 18.02 -0.53
C THR A 26 -2.72 17.90 -1.19
N GLN A 27 -2.66 17.38 -2.42
CA GLN A 27 -1.42 17.06 -3.13
C GLN A 27 -0.56 15.97 -2.46
N GLU A 28 -1.11 15.30 -1.46
CA GLU A 28 -0.45 14.22 -0.71
C GLU A 28 -0.40 12.93 -1.53
N LEU A 29 0.67 12.16 -1.34
CA LEU A 29 0.94 10.93 -2.07
C LEU A 29 0.42 9.71 -1.32
N PHE A 30 -0.11 8.75 -2.09
CA PHE A 30 -0.67 7.50 -1.60
C PHE A 30 -0.26 6.34 -2.51
N ALA A 31 -0.29 5.13 -1.96
CA ALA A 31 -0.22 3.89 -2.73
C ALA A 31 -1.63 3.28 -2.85
N ILE A 32 -2.12 3.07 -4.08
CA ILE A 32 -3.42 2.46 -4.33
C ILE A 32 -3.21 1.05 -4.89
N LYS A 33 -3.57 0.05 -4.10
CA LYS A 33 -3.59 -1.36 -4.49
C LYS A 33 -4.96 -1.71 -5.04
N LYS A 34 -5.03 -1.94 -6.36
CA LYS A 34 -6.20 -2.50 -7.03
C LYS A 34 -6.14 -4.02 -6.95
N ILE A 35 -7.18 -4.63 -6.41
CA ILE A 35 -7.35 -6.08 -6.30
C ILE A 35 -8.40 -6.50 -7.32
N PHE A 36 -8.01 -7.34 -8.27
CA PHE A 36 -8.91 -7.81 -9.32
C PHE A 36 -9.93 -8.79 -8.75
N ASP A 37 -11.21 -8.57 -9.04
CA ASP A 37 -12.30 -9.47 -8.63
C ASP A 37 -12.25 -9.86 -7.13
N GLY A 38 -11.94 -8.87 -6.28
CA GLY A 38 -11.49 -9.06 -4.90
C GLY A 38 -12.47 -9.74 -3.94
N LEU A 39 -13.67 -10.12 -4.40
CA LEU A 39 -14.72 -10.77 -3.60
C LEU A 39 -15.14 -12.16 -4.09
N ARG A 40 -14.56 -12.69 -5.17
CA ARG A 40 -14.81 -14.11 -5.51
C ARG A 40 -14.37 -15.01 -4.35
N TYR A 41 -15.12 -16.09 -4.11
CA TYR A 41 -14.75 -17.15 -3.16
C TYR A 41 -13.44 -17.82 -3.62
N THR A 42 -12.33 -17.25 -3.18
CA THR A 42 -10.96 -17.59 -3.58
C THR A 42 -10.05 -17.43 -2.35
N PRO A 43 -8.94 -18.18 -2.26
CA PRO A 43 -7.93 -17.97 -1.22
C PRO A 43 -7.45 -16.51 -1.12
N GLU A 44 -7.44 -15.80 -2.25
CA GLU A 44 -7.02 -14.40 -2.39
C GLU A 44 -7.98 -13.45 -1.67
N ARG A 45 -9.30 -13.74 -1.69
CA ARG A 45 -10.27 -12.97 -0.90
C ARG A 45 -9.97 -13.11 0.59
N THR A 46 -9.69 -14.33 1.06
CA THR A 46 -9.35 -14.54 2.48
C THR A 46 -8.07 -13.79 2.86
N ARG A 47 -7.06 -13.77 1.98
CA ARG A 47 -5.85 -12.98 2.18
C ARG A 47 -6.15 -11.49 2.24
N THR A 48 -6.97 -10.98 1.33
CA THR A 48 -7.38 -9.56 1.27
C THR A 48 -8.16 -9.15 2.52
N LEU A 49 -9.15 -9.95 2.93
CA LEU A 49 -9.94 -9.68 4.14
C LEU A 49 -9.08 -9.73 5.40
N ARG A 50 -8.14 -10.68 5.47
CA ARG A 50 -7.17 -10.72 6.58
C ARG A 50 -6.28 -9.49 6.58
N GLU A 51 -5.77 -9.05 5.43
CA GLU A 51 -4.97 -7.83 5.32
C GLU A 51 -5.74 -6.61 5.83
N ILE A 52 -6.99 -6.45 5.39
CA ILE A 52 -7.88 -5.37 5.85
C ILE A 52 -8.11 -5.45 7.36
N TYR A 53 -8.47 -6.63 7.87
CA TYR A 53 -8.76 -6.84 9.28
C TYR A 53 -7.54 -6.60 10.16
N VAL A 54 -6.38 -7.17 9.79
CA VAL A 54 -5.15 -6.98 10.55
C VAL A 54 -4.80 -5.50 10.60
N LEU A 55 -4.79 -4.80 9.45
CA LEU A 55 -4.44 -3.38 9.41
C LEU A 55 -5.48 -2.46 10.06
N SER A 56 -6.75 -2.87 10.18
CA SER A 56 -7.75 -2.07 10.91
C SER A 56 -7.52 -2.07 12.42
N GLU A 57 -6.80 -3.06 12.95
CA GLU A 57 -6.48 -3.14 14.38
C GLU A 57 -5.18 -2.41 14.75
N PHE A 58 -4.39 -1.94 13.77
CA PHE A 58 -3.12 -1.25 14.03
C PHE A 58 -3.24 0.26 13.78
N ASN A 59 -2.69 1.03 14.72
CA ASN A 59 -2.43 2.45 14.58
C ASN A 59 -1.07 2.75 15.20
N HIS A 60 0.00 2.64 14.41
CA HIS A 60 1.38 2.77 14.87
C HIS A 60 2.24 3.45 13.80
N PRO A 61 3.12 4.41 14.15
CA PRO A 61 3.91 5.15 13.17
C PRO A 61 4.88 4.29 12.33
N ASN A 62 5.23 3.08 12.79
CA ASN A 62 6.10 2.16 12.07
C ASN A 62 5.35 1.00 11.37
N ILE A 63 4.01 1.05 11.35
CA ILE A 63 3.18 0.09 10.62
C ILE A 63 2.41 0.86 9.55
N ILE A 64 2.43 0.35 8.32
CA ILE A 64 1.74 0.99 7.19
C ILE A 64 0.24 1.15 7.48
N SER A 65 -0.31 2.34 7.26
CA SER A 65 -1.73 2.59 7.53
C SER A 65 -2.60 2.31 6.30
N LEU A 66 -3.72 1.62 6.52
CA LEU A 66 -4.81 1.52 5.55
C LEU A 66 -5.73 2.74 5.70
N ILE A 67 -5.59 3.71 4.81
CA ILE A 67 -6.26 5.02 4.90
C ILE A 67 -7.71 4.94 4.43
N GLN A 68 -7.98 4.19 3.36
CA GLN A 68 -9.31 4.09 2.78
C GLN A 68 -9.49 2.81 1.98
N ILE A 69 -10.72 2.29 2.00
CA ILE A 69 -11.18 1.21 1.13
C ILE A 69 -12.26 1.77 0.22
N PHE A 70 -12.19 1.51 -1.09
CA PHE A 70 -13.29 1.83 -1.99
C PHE A 70 -13.57 0.72 -2.99
N ARG A 71 -14.84 0.57 -3.32
CA ARG A 71 -15.35 -0.36 -4.33
C ARG A 71 -16.31 0.40 -5.23
N PRO A 72 -16.07 0.48 -6.55
CA PRO A 72 -17.03 1.06 -7.47
C PRO A 72 -18.31 0.22 -7.53
N ASP A 73 -19.48 0.84 -7.61
CA ASP A 73 -20.78 0.15 -7.64
C ASP A 73 -20.91 -0.82 -8.83
N THR A 74 -20.28 -0.47 -9.96
CA THR A 74 -20.26 -1.27 -11.18
C THR A 74 -19.08 -2.25 -11.24
N GLY A 75 -18.20 -2.25 -10.23
CA GLY A 75 -16.93 -2.95 -10.23
C GLY A 75 -16.89 -4.19 -9.34
N LYS A 76 -16.20 -5.23 -9.82
CA LYS A 76 -15.79 -6.37 -8.99
C LYS A 76 -14.46 -6.12 -8.26
N ASP A 77 -13.74 -5.08 -8.66
CA ASP A 77 -12.45 -4.74 -8.12
C ASP A 77 -12.58 -3.99 -6.80
N VAL A 78 -11.65 -4.27 -5.89
CA VAL A 78 -11.52 -3.58 -4.60
C VAL A 78 -10.24 -2.76 -4.63
N TYR A 79 -10.29 -1.57 -4.06
CA TYR A 79 -9.14 -0.68 -4.00
C TYR A 79 -8.83 -0.35 -2.55
N LEU A 80 -7.58 -0.59 -2.18
CA LEU A 80 -7.03 -0.29 -0.87
C LEU A 80 -6.05 0.87 -1.01
N VAL A 81 -6.25 1.92 -0.22
CA VAL A 81 -5.44 3.14 -0.21
C VAL A 81 -4.56 3.11 1.02
N TYR A 82 -3.25 3.15 0.81
CA TYR A 82 -2.25 3.18 1.86
C TYR A 82 -1.45 4.48 1.78
N GLU A 83 -0.75 4.76 2.88
CA GLU A 83 0.35 5.72 2.87
C GLU A 83 1.38 5.35 1.80
N PHE A 84 2.05 6.36 1.24
CA PHE A 84 3.09 6.14 0.23
C PHE A 84 4.47 6.11 0.88
N MET A 85 5.22 5.05 0.61
CA MET A 85 6.64 4.93 0.93
C MET A 85 7.46 4.99 -0.36
N GLU A 86 8.59 5.71 -0.36
CA GLU A 86 9.38 5.94 -1.57
C GLU A 86 10.11 4.70 -2.07
N ALA A 87 10.59 3.88 -1.14
CA ALA A 87 11.34 2.66 -1.42
C ALA A 87 11.08 1.61 -0.35
N ASP A 88 11.29 0.35 -0.71
CA ASP A 88 11.43 -0.74 0.25
C ASP A 88 12.89 -0.92 0.68
N LEU A 89 13.10 -1.67 1.76
CA LEU A 89 14.43 -1.88 2.32
C LEU A 89 15.35 -2.66 1.36
N ASP A 90 14.81 -3.54 0.51
CA ASP A 90 15.60 -4.30 -0.48
C ASP A 90 16.22 -3.37 -1.52
N ALA A 91 15.44 -2.43 -2.06
CA ALA A 91 15.93 -1.41 -2.97
C ALA A 91 16.99 -0.51 -2.32
N VAL A 92 16.77 -0.10 -1.06
CA VAL A 92 17.71 0.74 -0.31
C VAL A 92 19.03 0.01 -0.03
N LEU A 93 18.98 -1.28 0.32
CA LEU A 93 20.16 -2.11 0.52
C LEU A 93 20.96 -2.26 -0.77
N LYS A 94 20.29 -2.50 -1.91
CA LYS A 94 20.94 -2.59 -3.23
C LYS A 94 21.59 -1.29 -3.68
N ALA A 95 21.02 -0.15 -3.30
CA ALA A 95 21.59 1.17 -3.61
C ALA A 95 22.88 1.46 -2.81
N ASN A 96 23.16 0.70 -1.74
CA ASN A 96 24.35 0.85 -0.89
C ASN A 96 24.54 2.28 -0.34
N ILE A 97 23.45 2.89 0.11
CA ILE A 97 23.40 4.28 0.64
C ILE A 97 23.28 4.36 2.16
N LEU A 98 23.31 3.22 2.87
CA LEU A 98 23.07 3.16 4.31
C LEU A 98 24.36 3.30 5.14
N GLU A 99 24.39 4.33 5.98
CA GLU A 99 25.37 4.48 7.06
C GLU A 99 24.95 3.66 8.30
N ASP A 100 25.87 3.47 9.24
CA ASP A 100 25.60 2.69 10.45
C ASP A 100 24.46 3.26 11.29
N ILE A 101 24.34 4.59 11.36
CA ILE A 101 23.23 5.25 12.04
C ILE A 101 21.88 4.93 11.39
N HIS A 102 21.81 4.84 10.05
CA HIS A 102 20.58 4.47 9.35
C HIS A 102 20.18 3.03 9.66
N LYS A 103 21.14 2.11 9.75
CA LYS A 103 20.88 0.70 10.11
C LYS A 103 20.30 0.59 11.52
N VAL A 104 20.89 1.29 12.49
CA VAL A 104 20.39 1.34 13.87
C VAL A 104 18.98 1.92 13.91
N TYR A 105 18.72 3.01 13.19
CA TYR A 105 17.41 3.65 13.17
C TYR A 105 16.33 2.79 12.49
N ILE A 106 16.68 2.05 11.43
CA ILE A 106 15.78 1.08 10.81
C ILE A 106 15.45 -0.05 11.80
N LEU A 107 16.45 -0.62 12.47
CA LEU A 107 16.23 -1.65 13.48
C LEU A 107 15.37 -1.15 14.65
N TYR A 108 15.61 0.08 15.12
CA TYR A 108 14.80 0.69 16.16
C TYR A 108 13.32 0.82 15.77
N GLN A 109 13.03 1.10 14.50
CA GLN A 109 11.65 1.19 14.01
C GLN A 109 10.97 -0.16 13.79
N LEU A 110 11.76 -1.24 13.65
CA LEU A 110 11.24 -2.60 13.44
C LEU A 110 10.94 -3.34 14.74
N LEU A 111 11.56 -2.94 15.85
CA LEU A 111 11.45 -3.55 17.17
C LEU A 111 10.42 -2.82 18.04
#